data_AF-A0A8S0XTT5-F1
#
_entry.id   AF-A0A8S0XTT5-F1
#
_cell.length_a   1.000
_cell.length_b   1.000
_cell.length_c   1.000
_cell.angle_alpha   90.00
_cell.angle_beta   90.00
_cell.angle_gamma   90.00
#
_symmetry.space_group_name_H-M   'P 1'
#
loop_
_entity.id
_entity.type
_entity.pdbx_description
1 polymer ?
#
loop_
_entity_poly.entity_id
_entity_poly.type
_entity_poly.pdbx_seq_one_letter_code
_entity_poly.pdbx_strand_id
1 'polypeptide(L)'
;MSLHGLPWSQLKTVVIDVPSSLENIFSYLSQCTSATAVTIHGETPKNPGKTRLPSHRFPAHTLPNLTSLKLSRGCDPLWLLRHFTAPSLQQLEVAILRRDQQVLEDFVKRSPSIHTLIIDERYGEDYAYADEALITDQEIIAYLTSPCLRAIPRVGLDLLYTKKRIPALIQEGLEGGRPLPPLLCWIPENWDQRLVGWWDELDPELHTLLFSYEDGSIELSPEYQIDSDYPF
;
A
#
# COMPACT_ATOMS: atom_id res chain seq x y z
N MET A 1 -24.92 -1.74 -14.87
CA MET A 1 -25.80 -0.74 -14.21
C MET A 1 -25.12 0.62 -14.37
N SER A 2 -25.81 1.66 -14.85
CA SER A 2 -25.19 2.97 -15.08
C SER A 2 -25.09 3.75 -13.75
N LEU A 3 -23.88 4.14 -13.35
CA LEU A 3 -23.63 4.88 -12.11
C LEU A 3 -23.83 6.42 -12.25
N HIS A 4 -24.27 6.88 -13.42
CA HIS A 4 -24.37 8.32 -13.77
C HIS A 4 -25.48 9.12 -13.06
N GLY A 5 -26.22 8.52 -12.12
CA GLY A 5 -27.31 9.19 -11.38
C GLY A 5 -27.12 9.21 -9.85
N LEU A 6 -25.99 8.74 -9.34
CA LEU A 6 -25.74 8.75 -7.90
C LEU A 6 -25.37 10.16 -7.42
N PRO A 7 -25.81 10.57 -6.22
CA PRO A 7 -25.46 11.86 -5.64
C PRO A 7 -24.05 11.83 -5.06
N TRP A 8 -23.03 11.61 -5.90
CA TRP A 8 -21.63 11.41 -5.50
C TRP A 8 -21.09 12.49 -4.55
N SER A 9 -21.46 13.75 -4.81
CA SER A 9 -21.08 14.91 -3.98
C SER A 9 -21.76 14.96 -2.60
N GLN A 10 -22.63 14.01 -2.27
CA GLN A 10 -23.28 13.91 -0.95
C GLN A 10 -22.81 12.67 -0.18
N LEU A 11 -22.07 11.77 -0.83
CA LEU A 11 -21.59 10.55 -0.22
C LEU A 11 -20.36 10.84 0.64
N LYS A 12 -20.37 10.35 1.89
CA LYS A 12 -19.23 10.44 2.82
C LYS A 12 -18.30 9.25 2.71
N THR A 13 -18.87 8.07 2.53
CA THR A 13 -18.15 6.81 2.37
C THR A 13 -18.55 6.21 1.04
N VAL A 14 -17.55 5.85 0.25
CA VAL A 14 -17.74 5.34 -1.10
C VAL A 14 -16.95 4.04 -1.24
N VAL A 15 -17.63 2.97 -1.64
CA VAL A 15 -17.00 1.71 -2.02
C VAL A 15 -17.35 1.43 -3.47
N ILE A 16 -16.35 1.29 -4.31
CA ILE A 16 -16.49 1.00 -5.74
C ILE A 16 -15.93 -0.40 -5.95
N ASP A 17 -16.81 -1.37 -6.16
CA ASP A 17 -16.46 -2.76 -6.41
C ASP A 17 -17.09 -3.20 -7.74
N VAL A 18 -16.50 -2.74 -8.84
CA VAL A 18 -16.99 -3.02 -10.18
C VAL A 18 -15.84 -3.20 -11.16
N PRO A 19 -15.95 -4.18 -12.09
CA PRO A 19 -15.04 -4.27 -13.22
C PRO A 19 -15.25 -3.03 -14.09
N SER A 20 -14.33 -2.07 -13.98
CA SER A 20 -14.39 -0.77 -14.63
C SER A 20 -13.04 -0.44 -15.23
N SER A 21 -13.04 0.25 -16.37
CA SER A 21 -11.81 0.78 -16.93
C SER A 21 -11.20 1.84 -16.00
N LEU A 22 -9.90 2.08 -16.14
CA LEU A 22 -9.21 3.10 -15.36
C LEU A 22 -9.83 4.49 -15.54
N GLU A 23 -10.37 4.80 -16.73
CA GLU A 23 -11.05 6.07 -16.99
C GLU A 23 -12.36 6.20 -16.21
N ASN A 24 -13.12 5.12 -16.09
CA ASN A 24 -14.34 5.11 -15.28
C ASN A 24 -14.01 5.27 -13.80
N ILE A 25 -13.00 4.54 -13.30
CA ILE A 25 -12.54 4.64 -11.91
C ILE A 25 -12.08 6.07 -11.61
N PHE A 26 -11.28 6.66 -12.52
CA PHE A 26 -10.87 8.06 -12.43
C PHE A 26 -12.08 8.98 -12.36
N SER A 27 -13.07 8.80 -13.24
CA SER A 27 -14.29 9.61 -13.28
C SER A 27 -15.14 9.48 -12.02
N TYR A 28 -15.21 8.29 -11.40
CA TYR A 28 -15.94 8.12 -10.14
C TYR A 28 -15.20 8.79 -8.98
N LEU A 29 -13.89 8.57 -8.88
CA LEU A 29 -13.08 9.17 -7.83
C LEU A 29 -13.08 10.71 -7.93
N SER A 30 -13.05 11.28 -9.14
CA SER A 30 -13.12 12.73 -9.34
C SER A 30 -14.46 13.36 -8.89
N GLN A 31 -15.52 12.57 -8.77
CA GLN A 31 -16.83 13.01 -8.27
C GLN A 31 -16.96 12.92 -6.74
N CYS A 32 -16.01 12.27 -6.06
CA CYS A 32 -16.03 12.04 -4.61
C CYS A 32 -15.51 13.25 -3.79
N THR A 33 -15.87 14.48 -4.19
CA THR A 33 -15.31 15.71 -3.59
C THR A 33 -15.71 15.94 -2.13
N SER A 34 -16.84 15.38 -1.70
CA SER A 34 -17.34 15.43 -0.32
C SER A 34 -17.09 14.17 0.49
N ALA A 35 -16.52 13.13 -0.13
CA ALA A 35 -16.23 11.89 0.55
C ALA A 35 -15.06 12.07 1.52
N THR A 36 -15.16 11.43 2.68
CA THR A 36 -14.11 11.31 3.68
C THR A 36 -13.38 9.97 3.57
N ALA A 37 -14.08 8.93 3.11
CA ALA A 37 -13.49 7.60 2.93
C ALA A 37 -13.87 7.04 1.55
N VAL A 38 -12.85 6.60 0.79
CA VAL A 38 -13.06 5.96 -0.52
C VAL A 38 -12.27 4.66 -0.59
N THR A 39 -12.94 3.59 -0.97
CA THR A 39 -12.32 2.28 -1.25
C THR A 39 -12.66 1.86 -2.67
N ILE A 40 -11.63 1.47 -3.44
CA ILE A 40 -11.78 1.05 -4.84
C ILE A 40 -11.19 -0.35 -5.00
N HIS A 41 -12.09 -1.28 -5.28
CA HIS A 41 -11.81 -2.65 -5.70
C HIS A 41 -11.90 -2.72 -7.24
N GLY A 42 -10.75 -2.84 -7.88
CA GLY A 42 -10.65 -3.05 -9.32
C GLY A 42 -10.41 -4.52 -9.62
N GLU A 43 -10.92 -4.99 -10.76
CA GLU A 43 -10.62 -6.33 -11.26
C GLU A 43 -9.14 -6.38 -11.71
N THR A 44 -8.40 -7.38 -11.23
CA THR A 44 -7.00 -7.55 -11.66
C THR A 44 -6.98 -7.88 -13.15
N PRO A 45 -6.28 -7.10 -14.00
CA PRO A 45 -6.22 -7.40 -15.41
C PRO A 45 -5.61 -8.79 -15.64
N LYS A 46 -6.25 -9.64 -16.44
CA LYS A 46 -5.73 -10.96 -16.81
C LYS A 46 -4.34 -10.92 -17.47
N ASN A 47 -3.93 -9.75 -18.00
CA ASN A 47 -2.63 -9.53 -18.61
C ASN A 47 -2.09 -8.14 -18.20
N PRO A 48 -1.49 -7.99 -17.02
CA PRO A 48 -1.11 -6.68 -16.47
C PRO A 48 -0.08 -5.92 -17.33
N GLY A 49 0.81 -6.64 -18.02
CA GLY A 49 1.77 -6.08 -18.96
C GLY A 49 1.16 -5.58 -20.29
N LYS A 50 -0.11 -5.93 -20.58
CA LYS A 50 -0.81 -5.51 -21.80
C LYS A 50 -1.91 -4.48 -21.56
N THR A 51 -2.23 -4.18 -20.29
CA THR A 51 -3.21 -3.14 -19.96
C THR A 51 -2.65 -1.80 -20.39
N ARG A 52 -3.13 -1.33 -21.55
CA ARG A 52 -2.78 -0.01 -22.07
C ARG A 52 -3.26 1.02 -21.07
N LEU A 53 -2.32 1.79 -20.56
CA LEU A 53 -2.69 2.98 -19.81
C LEU A 53 -3.49 3.91 -20.73
N PRO A 54 -4.47 4.63 -20.19
CA PRO A 54 -5.17 5.65 -20.95
C PRO A 54 -4.16 6.60 -21.58
N SER A 55 -4.23 6.80 -22.89
CA SER A 55 -3.31 7.68 -23.63
C SER A 55 -3.57 9.16 -23.41
N HIS A 56 -4.73 9.49 -22.85
CA HIS A 56 -5.17 10.87 -22.62
C HIS A 56 -4.62 11.40 -21.29
N ARG A 57 -4.12 12.64 -21.31
CA ARG A 57 -3.75 13.33 -20.07
C ARG A 57 -5.03 13.73 -19.34
N PHE A 58 -5.26 13.15 -18.17
CA PHE A 58 -6.30 13.61 -17.27
C PHE A 58 -5.83 14.85 -16.50
N PRO A 59 -6.72 15.84 -16.29
CA PRO A 59 -6.39 16.98 -15.44
C PRO A 59 -6.23 16.53 -13.99
N ALA A 60 -5.35 17.22 -13.26
CA ALA A 60 -5.20 16.99 -11.83
C ALA A 60 -6.49 17.36 -11.09
N HIS A 61 -6.91 16.51 -10.14
CA HIS A 61 -8.10 16.70 -9.32
C HIS A 61 -7.76 16.71 -7.84
N THR A 62 -8.47 17.55 -7.09
CA THR A 62 -8.31 17.64 -5.64
C THR A 62 -9.49 17.00 -4.95
N LEU A 63 -9.23 16.15 -3.95
CA LEU A 63 -10.22 15.52 -3.08
C LEU A 63 -10.07 16.11 -1.68
N PRO A 64 -10.66 17.29 -1.41
CA PRO A 64 -10.30 18.12 -0.26
C PRO A 64 -10.70 17.53 1.08
N ASN A 65 -11.76 16.70 1.13
CA ASN A 65 -12.29 16.15 2.37
C ASN A 65 -11.84 14.71 2.64
N LEU A 66 -11.11 14.11 1.69
CA LEU A 66 -10.76 12.70 1.75
C LEU A 66 -9.70 12.48 2.83
N THR A 67 -10.03 11.72 3.87
CA THR A 67 -9.14 11.35 4.98
C THR A 67 -8.66 9.91 4.89
N SER A 68 -9.39 9.03 4.21
CA SER A 68 -9.01 7.62 4.03
C SER A 68 -9.20 7.19 2.57
N LEU A 69 -8.17 6.61 1.97
CA LEU A 69 -8.17 6.12 0.60
C LEU A 69 -7.56 4.72 0.54
N LYS A 70 -8.33 3.76 0.05
CA LYS A 70 -7.88 2.38 -0.21
C LYS A 70 -8.02 2.04 -1.68
N LEU A 71 -6.92 1.70 -2.33
CA LEU A 71 -6.86 1.39 -3.75
C LEU A 71 -6.28 -0.02 -3.95
N SER A 72 -7.13 -0.93 -4.42
CA SER A 72 -6.70 -2.30 -4.76
C SER A 72 -5.90 -2.35 -6.06
N ARG A 73 -5.26 -3.49 -6.30
CA ARG A 73 -4.33 -3.67 -7.40
C ARG A 73 -4.96 -3.48 -8.78
N GLY A 74 -6.20 -3.92 -8.96
CA GLY A 74 -6.89 -3.90 -10.24
C GLY A 74 -7.21 -2.50 -10.77
N CYS A 75 -7.14 -1.46 -9.92
CA CYS A 75 -7.36 -0.08 -10.34
C CYS A 75 -6.08 0.68 -10.68
N ASP A 76 -4.92 0.01 -10.78
CA ASP A 76 -3.60 0.63 -10.99
C ASP A 76 -3.39 1.85 -10.08
N PRO A 77 -3.24 1.65 -8.75
CA PRO A 77 -3.28 2.73 -7.78
C PRO A 77 -2.31 3.87 -8.10
N LEU A 78 -1.07 3.54 -8.47
CA LEU A 78 -0.07 4.56 -8.76
C LEU A 78 -0.48 5.40 -9.97
N TRP A 79 -1.03 4.80 -11.02
CA TRP A 79 -1.55 5.58 -12.14
C TRP A 79 -2.64 6.57 -11.69
N LEU A 80 -3.58 6.15 -10.85
CA LEU A 80 -4.59 7.06 -10.29
C LEU A 80 -3.93 8.18 -9.48
N LEU A 81 -3.04 7.85 -8.55
CA LEU A 81 -2.39 8.82 -7.66
C LEU A 81 -1.62 9.92 -8.40
N ARG A 82 -1.14 9.69 -9.63
CA ARG A 82 -0.55 10.76 -10.47
C ARG A 82 -1.47 11.93 -10.72
N HIS A 83 -2.78 11.69 -10.73
CA HIS A 83 -3.79 12.67 -11.14
C HIS A 83 -4.58 13.23 -9.96
N PHE A 84 -4.34 12.78 -8.74
CA PHE A 84 -5.05 13.27 -7.56
C PHE A 84 -4.12 13.95 -6.55
N THR A 85 -4.72 14.86 -5.80
CA THR A 85 -4.16 15.47 -4.58
C THR A 85 -5.23 15.38 -3.50
N ALA A 86 -4.86 14.89 -2.31
CA ALA A 86 -5.77 14.74 -1.20
C ALA A 86 -5.14 15.38 0.05
N PRO A 87 -5.28 16.72 0.22
CA PRO A 87 -4.51 17.46 1.22
C PRO A 87 -4.87 17.07 2.66
N SER A 88 -6.08 16.57 2.89
CA SER A 88 -6.55 16.10 4.20
C SER A 88 -6.40 14.59 4.40
N LEU A 89 -5.74 13.89 3.47
CA LEU A 89 -5.60 12.45 3.54
C LEU A 89 -4.76 12.06 4.74
N GLN A 90 -5.29 11.22 5.62
CA GLN A 90 -4.63 10.71 6.82
C GLN A 90 -4.18 9.27 6.64
N GLN A 91 -4.96 8.47 5.91
CA GLN A 91 -4.72 7.05 5.69
C GLN A 91 -4.71 6.75 4.19
N LEU A 92 -3.64 6.12 3.73
CA LEU A 92 -3.50 5.62 2.37
C LEU A 92 -3.17 4.13 2.41
N GLU A 93 -3.98 3.31 1.76
CA GLU A 93 -3.67 1.90 1.50
C GLU A 93 -3.64 1.67 -0.01
N VAL A 94 -2.53 1.15 -0.52
CA VAL A 94 -2.32 0.93 -1.96
C VAL A 94 -1.77 -0.46 -2.23
N ALA A 95 -2.44 -1.21 -3.09
CA ALA A 95 -1.91 -2.46 -3.59
C ALA A 95 -1.09 -2.24 -4.86
N ILE A 96 0.22 -2.50 -4.82
CA ILE A 96 1.13 -2.07 -5.87
C ILE A 96 1.17 -3.10 -7.02
N LEU A 97 0.66 -2.71 -8.20
CA LEU A 97 0.73 -3.51 -9.44
C LEU A 97 1.97 -3.19 -10.30
N ARG A 98 2.49 -1.96 -10.19
CA ARG A 98 3.49 -1.39 -11.11
C ARG A 98 4.54 -0.62 -10.32
N ARG A 99 5.78 -0.68 -10.81
CA ARG A 99 7.00 -0.22 -10.14
C ARG A 99 7.23 1.25 -10.42
N ASP A 100 6.62 2.12 -9.63
CA ASP A 100 6.90 3.56 -9.72
C ASP A 100 6.85 4.24 -8.34
N GLN A 101 7.89 3.99 -7.56
CA GLN A 101 8.06 4.62 -6.25
C GLN A 101 8.00 6.15 -6.33
N GLN A 102 8.50 6.76 -7.41
CA GLN A 102 8.51 8.22 -7.56
C GLN A 102 7.09 8.80 -7.51
N VAL A 103 6.14 8.12 -8.14
CA VAL A 103 4.73 8.54 -8.12
C VAL A 103 4.14 8.53 -6.72
N LEU A 104 4.44 7.49 -5.94
CA LEU A 104 3.97 7.42 -4.56
C LEU A 104 4.59 8.54 -3.72
N GLU A 105 5.89 8.76 -3.83
CA GLU A 105 6.58 9.85 -3.13
C GLU A 105 6.03 11.21 -3.52
N ASP A 106 5.78 11.45 -4.80
CA ASP A 106 5.21 12.71 -5.27
C ASP A 106 3.77 12.91 -4.76
N PHE A 107 2.99 11.84 -4.65
CA PHE A 107 1.65 11.90 -4.06
C PHE A 107 1.70 12.21 -2.56
N VAL A 108 2.61 11.57 -1.81
CA VAL A 108 2.83 11.82 -0.38
C VAL A 108 3.25 13.28 -0.16
N LYS A 109 4.17 13.82 -0.96
CA LYS A 109 4.57 15.24 -0.88
C LYS A 109 3.39 16.21 -1.10
N ARG A 110 2.41 15.84 -1.93
CA ARG A 110 1.18 16.64 -2.15
C ARG A 110 0.12 16.43 -1.07
N SER A 111 0.28 15.43 -0.22
CA SER A 111 -0.68 15.01 0.80
C SER A 111 0.01 14.97 2.17
N PRO A 112 0.44 16.12 2.71
CA PRO A 112 1.30 16.19 3.89
C PRO A 112 0.62 15.73 5.19
N SER A 113 -0.70 15.56 5.19
CA SER A 113 -1.46 15.06 6.33
C SER A 113 -1.48 13.55 6.45
N ILE A 114 -0.77 12.80 5.61
CA ILE A 114 -0.74 11.33 5.71
C ILE A 114 -0.02 10.93 6.99
N HIS A 115 -0.71 10.20 7.86
CA HIS A 115 -0.17 9.64 9.08
C HIS A 115 -0.01 8.11 9.01
N THR A 116 -0.71 7.46 8.07
CA THR A 116 -0.66 6.02 7.86
C THR A 116 -0.57 5.68 6.39
N LEU A 117 0.44 4.91 6.01
CA LEU A 117 0.62 4.35 4.67
C LEU A 117 0.76 2.83 4.75
N ILE A 118 -0.13 2.11 4.09
CA ILE A 118 -0.03 0.67 3.91
C ILE A 118 0.22 0.37 2.43
N ILE A 119 1.27 -0.41 2.17
CA ILE A 119 1.60 -0.91 0.84
C ILE A 119 1.31 -2.40 0.83
N ASP A 120 0.38 -2.83 -0.01
CA ASP A 120 -0.07 -4.22 -0.11
C ASP A 120 0.51 -4.89 -1.37
N GLU A 121 1.29 -5.96 -1.19
CA GLU A 121 1.85 -6.76 -2.29
C GLU A 121 0.85 -7.80 -2.81
N ARG A 122 -0.24 -8.08 -2.09
CA ARG A 122 -1.07 -9.25 -2.39
C ARG A 122 -1.68 -9.22 -3.78
N TYR A 123 -1.60 -10.38 -4.41
CA TYR A 123 -2.49 -10.76 -5.48
C TYR A 123 -3.88 -10.99 -4.85
N GLY A 124 -4.94 -10.43 -5.46
CA GLY A 124 -6.27 -11.03 -5.25
C GLY A 124 -6.18 -12.53 -5.55
N GLU A 125 -7.03 -13.34 -4.92
CA GLU A 125 -6.96 -14.82 -4.77
C GLU A 125 -6.61 -15.68 -6.01
N ASP A 126 -6.48 -15.09 -7.20
CA ASP A 126 -6.02 -15.71 -8.44
C ASP A 126 -4.48 -15.72 -8.56
N TYR A 127 -3.85 -16.69 -7.91
CA TYR A 127 -2.40 -16.98 -7.88
C TYR A 127 -1.72 -17.26 -9.25
N ALA A 128 -2.44 -17.20 -10.37
CA ALA A 128 -1.96 -17.74 -11.66
C ALA A 128 -0.87 -16.90 -12.36
N TYR A 129 -0.53 -15.71 -11.87
CA TYR A 129 0.41 -14.78 -12.53
C TYR A 129 1.50 -14.23 -11.60
N ALA A 130 1.86 -14.98 -10.56
CA ALA A 130 2.66 -14.53 -9.41
C ALA A 130 4.04 -13.95 -9.77
N ASP A 131 4.77 -14.51 -10.74
CA ASP A 131 6.21 -14.22 -10.87
C ASP A 131 6.56 -12.82 -11.42
N GLU A 132 5.69 -12.20 -12.22
CA GLU A 132 6.03 -10.92 -12.88
C GLU A 132 5.74 -9.66 -12.04
N ALA A 133 5.06 -9.77 -10.90
CA ALA A 133 4.65 -8.59 -10.13
C ALA A 133 4.92 -8.63 -8.63
N LEU A 134 5.73 -9.59 -8.14
CA LEU A 134 6.25 -9.47 -6.79
C LEU A 134 7.14 -8.22 -6.70
N ILE A 135 7.04 -7.53 -5.57
CA ILE A 135 8.00 -6.51 -5.20
C ILE A 135 9.35 -7.21 -5.08
N THR A 136 10.43 -6.58 -5.51
CA THR A 136 11.79 -7.12 -5.36
C THR A 136 12.40 -6.67 -4.04
N ASP A 137 13.45 -7.37 -3.62
CA ASP A 137 14.20 -7.06 -2.39
C ASP A 137 14.78 -5.63 -2.43
N GLN A 138 15.31 -5.25 -3.59
CA GLN A 138 15.81 -3.90 -3.82
C GLN A 138 14.71 -2.84 -3.71
N GLU A 139 13.48 -3.14 -4.14
CA GLU A 139 12.34 -2.24 -4.02
C GLU A 139 11.86 -2.11 -2.58
N ILE A 140 11.79 -3.23 -1.83
CA ILE A 140 11.50 -3.19 -0.39
C ILE A 140 12.49 -2.28 0.32
N ILE A 141 13.79 -2.46 0.07
CA ILE A 141 14.84 -1.60 0.63
C ILE A 141 14.61 -0.15 0.21
N ALA A 142 14.28 0.12 -1.06
CA ALA A 142 14.04 1.47 -1.55
C ALA A 142 12.84 2.14 -0.86
N TYR A 143 11.76 1.39 -0.58
CA TYR A 143 10.62 1.88 0.21
C TYR A 143 11.02 2.16 1.67
N LEU A 144 11.69 1.21 2.33
CA LEU A 144 12.06 1.33 3.74
C LEU A 144 13.09 2.45 3.99
N THR A 145 13.95 2.72 3.01
CA THR A 145 14.97 3.77 3.09
C THR A 145 14.52 5.12 2.53
N SER A 146 13.33 5.21 1.92
CA SER A 146 12.83 6.45 1.32
C SER A 146 12.65 7.55 2.38
N PRO A 147 13.36 8.69 2.28
CA PRO A 147 13.21 9.79 3.23
C PRO A 147 11.78 10.35 3.27
N CYS A 148 11.09 10.33 2.13
CA CYS A 148 9.72 10.82 2.03
C CYS A 148 8.74 9.94 2.81
N LEU A 149 8.91 8.62 2.74
CA LEU A 149 8.04 7.70 3.45
C LEU A 149 8.38 7.70 4.94
N ARG A 150 9.66 7.78 5.31
CA ARG A 150 10.11 7.86 6.71
C ARG A 150 9.58 9.06 7.49
N ALA A 151 9.07 10.09 6.81
CA ALA A 151 8.38 11.20 7.47
C ALA A 151 6.96 10.86 7.91
N ILE A 152 6.39 9.74 7.44
CA ILE A 152 5.06 9.26 7.82
C ILE A 152 5.20 8.45 9.12
N PRO A 153 4.46 8.78 10.20
CA PRO A 153 4.55 8.10 11.49
C PRO A 153 4.28 6.59 11.45
N ARG A 154 3.44 6.12 10.52
CA ARG A 154 3.04 4.72 10.42
C ARG A 154 3.15 4.25 8.98
N VAL A 155 4.08 3.35 8.71
CA VAL A 155 4.24 2.72 7.40
C VAL A 155 4.30 1.22 7.57
N GLY A 156 3.46 0.49 6.84
CA GLY A 156 3.43 -0.96 6.83
C GLY A 156 3.49 -1.50 5.40
N LEU A 157 4.34 -2.49 5.18
CA LEU A 157 4.40 -3.31 3.97
C LEU A 157 3.74 -4.66 4.29
N ASP A 158 2.62 -4.96 3.63
CA ASP A 158 2.03 -6.29 3.61
C ASP A 158 2.66 -7.09 2.47
N LEU A 159 3.67 -7.88 2.80
CA LEU A 159 4.48 -8.61 1.84
C LEU A 159 4.12 -10.09 1.80
N LEU A 160 4.30 -10.70 0.64
CA LEU A 160 4.32 -12.16 0.58
C LEU A 160 5.62 -12.66 1.21
N TYR A 161 5.49 -13.72 2.02
CA TYR A 161 6.62 -14.36 2.70
C TYR A 161 7.40 -13.46 3.68
N THR A 162 6.75 -12.43 4.25
CA THR A 162 7.34 -11.47 5.21
C THR A 162 8.24 -12.12 6.27
N LYS A 163 7.79 -13.23 6.90
CA LYS A 163 8.52 -13.96 7.95
C LYS A 163 9.93 -14.36 7.51
N LYS A 164 10.11 -14.81 6.26
CA LYS A 164 11.40 -15.31 5.76
C LYS A 164 12.19 -14.21 5.06
N ARG A 165 11.49 -13.41 4.26
CA ARG A 165 12.09 -12.45 3.34
C ARG A 165 12.72 -11.27 4.07
N ILE A 166 12.03 -10.71 5.06
CA ILE A 166 12.52 -9.52 5.77
C ILE A 166 13.74 -9.81 6.64
N PRO A 167 13.79 -10.87 7.46
CA PRO A 167 15.01 -11.18 8.21
C PRO A 167 16.23 -11.43 7.32
N ALA A 168 16.05 -12.11 6.18
CA ALA A 168 17.11 -12.31 5.20
C ALA A 168 17.61 -10.98 4.60
N LEU A 169 16.68 -10.07 4.25
CA LEU A 169 17.00 -8.73 3.76
C LEU A 169 17.75 -7.89 4.78
N ILE A 170 17.34 -7.96 6.05
CA ILE A 170 18.02 -7.27 7.15
C ILE A 170 19.45 -7.82 7.28
N GLN A 171 19.62 -9.13 7.29
CA GLN A 171 20.94 -9.77 7.41
C GLN A 171 21.87 -9.38 6.24
N GLU A 172 21.38 -9.44 5.00
CA GLU A 172 22.15 -9.03 3.82
C GLU A 172 22.49 -7.53 3.84
N GLY A 173 21.56 -6.69 4.30
CA GLY A 173 21.77 -5.26 4.49
C GLY A 173 22.86 -4.93 5.52
N LEU A 174 22.89 -5.68 6.63
CA LEU A 174 23.93 -5.57 7.66
C LEU A 174 25.31 -5.96 7.11
N GLU A 175 25.39 -7.07 6.39
CA GLU A 175 26.63 -7.54 5.73
C GLU A 175 27.11 -6.57 4.65
N GLY A 176 26.17 -5.93 3.92
CA GLY A 176 26.44 -4.97 2.86
C GLY A 176 26.63 -3.51 3.31
N GLY A 177 26.57 -3.21 4.61
CA GLY A 177 26.77 -1.86 5.15
C GLY A 177 25.67 -0.86 4.79
N ARG A 178 24.45 -1.32 4.49
CA ARG A 178 23.27 -0.49 4.23
C ARG A 178 22.33 -0.55 5.43
N PRO A 179 22.45 0.35 6.41
CA PRO A 179 21.61 0.29 7.59
C PRO A 179 20.15 0.59 7.22
N LEU A 180 19.28 -0.38 7.49
CA LEU A 180 17.84 -0.16 7.49
C LEU A 180 17.43 0.67 8.71
N PRO A 181 16.31 1.43 8.66
CA PRO A 181 15.75 2.05 9.85
C PRO A 181 15.32 1.00 10.88
N PRO A 182 14.97 1.40 12.12
CA PRO A 182 14.19 0.57 13.01
C PRO A 182 12.96 0.00 12.31
N LEU A 183 12.74 -1.32 12.43
CA LEU A 183 11.61 -2.00 11.83
C LEU A 183 10.87 -2.82 12.87
N LEU A 184 9.56 -2.87 12.74
CA LEU A 184 8.67 -3.75 13.46
C LEU A 184 8.03 -4.70 12.45
N CYS A 185 7.78 -5.94 12.88
CA CYS A 185 6.85 -6.84 12.24
C CYS A 185 5.69 -7.11 13.18
N TRP A 186 4.47 -6.83 12.75
CA TRP A 186 3.30 -6.98 13.61
C TRP A 186 2.08 -7.48 12.83
N ILE A 187 1.12 -8.03 13.56
CA ILE A 187 -0.21 -8.40 13.05
C ILE A 187 -1.22 -7.41 13.65
N PRO A 188 -1.90 -6.59 12.85
CA PRO A 188 -2.99 -5.74 13.33
C PRO A 188 -4.20 -6.53 13.83
N GLU A 189 -4.95 -5.94 14.76
CA GLU A 189 -6.22 -6.49 15.22
C GLU A 189 -7.15 -6.71 14.01
N ASN A 190 -7.77 -7.90 13.93
CA ASN A 190 -8.68 -8.29 12.85
C ASN A 190 -8.02 -8.42 11.47
N TRP A 191 -6.68 -8.45 11.41
CA TRP A 191 -5.95 -8.77 10.19
C TRP A 191 -5.29 -10.13 10.36
N ASP A 192 -5.41 -10.98 9.35
CA ASP A 192 -4.63 -12.23 9.29
C ASP A 192 -3.22 -11.99 8.72
N GLN A 193 -2.91 -10.75 8.36
CA GLN A 193 -1.68 -10.35 7.68
C GLN A 193 -0.66 -9.74 8.60
N ARG A 194 0.59 -9.88 8.16
CA ARG A 194 1.78 -9.37 8.85
C ARG A 194 2.25 -8.15 8.10
N LEU A 195 2.33 -7.04 8.80
CA LEU A 195 2.94 -5.82 8.29
C LEU A 195 4.39 -5.77 8.73
N VAL A 196 5.25 -5.22 7.88
CA VAL A 196 6.62 -4.81 8.24
C VAL A 196 6.82 -3.35 7.89
N GLY A 197 7.39 -2.60 8.84
CA GLY A 197 7.72 -1.19 8.64
C GLY A 197 7.95 -0.53 9.98
N TRP A 198 7.44 0.67 10.20
CA TRP A 198 7.59 1.37 11.49
C TRP A 198 6.25 1.95 11.94
N TRP A 199 6.13 2.08 13.25
CA TRP A 199 4.97 2.63 13.92
C TRP A 199 5.41 3.24 15.25
N ASP A 200 5.33 4.57 15.37
CA ASP A 200 5.82 5.30 16.56
C ASP A 200 5.11 4.92 17.88
N GLU A 201 3.83 4.56 17.80
CA GLU A 201 2.95 4.21 18.93
C GLU A 201 2.18 2.91 18.63
N LEU A 202 2.89 1.77 18.52
CA LEU A 202 2.25 0.47 18.35
C LEU A 202 1.52 0.10 19.65
N ASP A 203 0.19 -0.02 19.59
CA ASP A 203 -0.62 -0.43 20.73
C ASP A 203 -0.56 -1.96 20.91
N PRO A 204 0.06 -2.48 21.99
CA PRO A 204 0.21 -3.92 22.19
C PRO A 204 -1.12 -4.63 22.49
N GLU A 205 -2.18 -3.91 22.88
CA GLU A 205 -3.50 -4.52 23.09
C GLU A 205 -4.20 -4.85 21.76
N LEU A 206 -3.88 -4.09 20.71
CA LEU A 206 -4.49 -4.21 19.39
C LEU A 206 -3.55 -4.85 18.36
N HIS A 207 -2.32 -5.18 18.73
CA HIS A 207 -1.32 -5.66 17.78
C HIS A 207 -0.46 -6.76 18.39
N THR A 208 -0.25 -7.84 17.63
CA THR A 208 0.73 -8.87 18.01
C THR A 208 2.07 -8.53 17.37
N LEU A 209 3.06 -8.16 18.18
CA LEU A 209 4.44 -7.99 17.71
C LEU A 209 5.06 -9.37 17.44
N LEU A 210 5.74 -9.50 16.31
CA LEU A 210 6.40 -10.73 15.86
C LEU A 210 7.92 -10.61 15.96
N PHE A 211 8.48 -9.49 15.51
CA PHE A 211 9.88 -9.16 15.75
C PHE A 211 10.09 -7.65 15.67
N SER A 212 11.17 -7.19 16.27
CA SER A 212 11.73 -5.85 16.09
C SER A 212 13.14 -5.96 15.52
N TYR A 213 13.55 -4.96 14.76
CA TYR A 213 14.91 -4.75 14.31
C TYR A 213 15.35 -3.36 14.73
N GLU A 214 16.33 -3.29 15.61
CA GLU A 214 16.90 -2.05 16.13
C GLU A 214 18.41 -2.22 16.33
N ASP A 215 19.17 -1.14 16.07
CA ASP A 215 20.63 -1.08 16.26
C ASP A 215 21.42 -2.27 15.67
N GLY A 216 20.95 -2.78 14.53
CA GLY A 216 21.60 -3.87 13.82
C GLY A 216 21.33 -5.27 14.36
N SER A 217 20.36 -5.41 15.26
CA SER A 217 19.96 -6.68 15.87
C SER A 217 18.48 -6.96 15.65
N ILE A 218 18.12 -8.23 15.50
CA ILE A 218 16.73 -8.68 15.42
C ILE A 218 16.35 -9.31 16.76
N GLU A 219 15.26 -8.84 17.36
CA GLU A 219 14.65 -9.43 18.55
C GLU A 219 13.33 -10.10 18.16
N LEU A 220 13.19 -11.39 18.46
CA LEU A 220 11.99 -12.16 18.15
C LEU A 220 11.04 -12.17 19.36
N SER A 221 9.75 -12.02 19.11
CA SER A 221 8.75 -12.18 20.17
C SER A 221 8.50 -13.67 20.46
N PRO A 222 8.00 -14.03 21.66
CA PRO A 222 7.58 -15.41 21.98
C PRO A 222 6.54 -15.98 21.00
N GLU A 223 5.72 -15.11 20.41
CA GLU A 223 4.69 -15.44 19.44
C GLU A 223 5.27 -15.76 18.05
N TYR A 224 6.55 -15.46 17.81
CA TYR A 224 7.24 -15.78 16.57
C TYR A 224 7.54 -17.27 16.46
N GLN A 225 6.57 -18.04 15.97
CA GLN A 225 6.79 -19.40 15.52
C GLN A 225 7.24 -19.38 14.05
N ILE A 226 8.43 -19.89 13.76
CA ILE A 226 8.86 -20.16 12.39
C ILE A 226 7.95 -21.27 11.87
N ASP A 227 7.02 -20.94 10.96
CA ASP A 227 6.19 -21.95 10.31
C ASP A 227 7.12 -22.85 9.48
N SER A 228 7.21 -24.14 9.86
CA SER A 228 8.01 -25.15 9.17
C SER A 228 7.46 -25.55 7.80
N ASP A 229 6.27 -25.08 7.44
CA ASP A 229 5.41 -25.75 6.46
C ASP A 229 5.45 -25.16 5.04
N TYR A 230 6.35 -24.21 4.77
CA TYR A 230 6.60 -23.73 3.40
C TYR A 230 8.00 -24.15 2.92
N PRO A 231 8.13 -25.36 2.32
CA PRO A 231 9.36 -25.79 1.68
C PRO A 231 9.65 -24.92 0.44
N PHE A 232 10.94 -24.77 0.17
CA PHE A 232 11.56 -23.96 -0.87
C PHE A 232 11.11 -24.31 -2.30
#